data_AF-A0A1C6KXP5-F1
#
_entry.id   AF-A0A1C6KXP5-F1
#
_cell.length_a   1.000
_cell.length_b   1.000
_cell.length_c   1.000
_cell.angle_alpha   90.00
_cell.angle_beta   90.00
_cell.angle_gamma   90.00
#
_symmetry.space_group_name_H-M   'P 1'
#
loop_
_entity.id
_entity.type
_entity.pdbx_description
1 polymer ?
#
loop_
_entity_poly.entity_id
_entity_poly.type
_entity_poly.pdbx_seq_one_letter_code
_entity_poly.pdbx_strand_id
1 'polypeptide(L)'
;MHDVKCDRKQLKDILNISLNALKLIEKRNKLQYRLSKCGYDLVDKYREGNKYIYVIRESNKEIKKKINKMYHTNRTDKFINYFNIRTIEEPKTIKEIAQESNVGEKTIIKWDNTLQDKRIISKDGFYYFKLDKTEGTISEICKEEYKAYWKSKAYLGAFAELRRKYMQGEISLTELQLTSGDISVIISMLEDKYCFKVKKYKVNRNEIYEHTRNLIDEYQKGVILEG
;
A
#
# COMPACT_ATOMS: atom_id res chain seq x y z
N MET A 1 5.43 -3.94 -23.38
CA MET A 1 4.36 -3.84 -24.38
C MET A 1 4.97 -3.82 -25.77
N HIS A 2 4.21 -4.19 -26.79
CA HIS A 2 4.60 -3.90 -28.17
C HIS A 2 4.27 -2.44 -28.46
N ASP A 3 5.30 -1.60 -28.52
CA ASP A 3 5.19 -0.34 -29.21
C ASP A 3 4.79 -0.64 -30.66
N VAL A 4 3.59 -0.18 -31.05
CA VAL A 4 3.07 -0.44 -32.38
C VAL A 4 3.63 0.63 -33.29
N LYS A 5 4.54 0.23 -34.17
CA LYS A 5 4.98 1.04 -35.29
C LYS A 5 3.91 0.98 -36.36
N CYS A 6 3.30 2.12 -36.64
CA CYS A 6 2.26 2.23 -37.66
C CYS A 6 2.60 3.34 -38.65
N ASP A 7 2.28 3.10 -39.91
CA ASP A 7 2.31 4.14 -40.93
C ASP A 7 1.03 4.99 -40.88
N ARG A 8 0.98 6.05 -41.69
CA ARG A 8 -0.17 6.96 -41.72
C ARG A 8 -1.49 6.28 -42.15
N LYS A 9 -1.46 5.16 -42.89
CA LYS A 9 -2.66 4.40 -43.26
C LYS A 9 -3.13 3.54 -42.09
N GLN A 10 -2.23 2.82 -41.44
CA GLN A 10 -2.52 2.02 -40.26
C GLN A 10 -3.03 2.88 -39.10
N LEU A 11 -2.41 4.05 -38.88
CA LEU A 11 -2.85 5.02 -37.87
C LEU A 11 -4.27 5.54 -38.14
N LYS A 12 -4.64 5.69 -39.42
CA LYS A 12 -5.99 6.10 -39.85
C LYS A 12 -7.03 5.08 -39.41
N ASP A 13 -6.71 3.80 -39.57
CA ASP A 13 -7.62 2.69 -39.25
C ASP A 13 -7.73 2.52 -37.72
N ILE A 14 -6.61 2.64 -36.98
CA ILE A 14 -6.60 2.63 -35.50
C ILE A 14 -7.43 3.78 -34.91
N LEU A 15 -7.33 4.97 -35.49
CA LEU A 15 -8.11 6.14 -35.06
C LEU A 15 -9.54 6.16 -35.60
N ASN A 16 -9.88 5.24 -36.52
CA ASN A 16 -11.12 5.17 -37.27
C ASN A 16 -11.56 6.54 -37.86
N ILE A 17 -10.68 7.16 -38.65
CA ILE A 17 -10.92 8.47 -39.29
C ILE A 17 -10.61 8.43 -40.79
N SER A 18 -10.78 9.55 -41.51
CA SER A 18 -10.30 9.67 -42.89
C SER A 18 -8.86 10.20 -42.93
N LEU A 19 -8.13 9.93 -44.03
CA LEU A 19 -6.76 10.45 -44.23
C LEU A 19 -6.72 11.99 -44.22
N ASN A 20 -7.76 12.64 -44.74
CA ASN A 20 -7.87 14.10 -44.73
C ASN A 20 -8.06 14.65 -43.32
N ALA A 21 -8.86 13.96 -42.48
CA ALA A 21 -9.02 14.31 -41.07
C ALA A 21 -7.70 14.12 -40.30
N LEU A 22 -6.95 13.04 -40.56
CA LEU A 22 -5.64 12.80 -39.94
C LEU A 22 -4.63 13.92 -40.29
N LYS A 23 -4.55 14.33 -41.57
CA LYS A 23 -3.71 15.46 -42.00
C LYS A 23 -4.05 16.76 -41.27
N LEU A 24 -5.35 17.05 -41.09
CA LEU A 24 -5.81 18.23 -40.36
C LEU A 24 -5.47 18.17 -38.86
N ILE A 25 -5.60 16.99 -38.25
CA ILE A 25 -5.26 16.76 -36.84
C ILE A 25 -3.76 16.96 -36.60
N GLU A 26 -2.91 16.45 -37.51
CA GLU A 26 -1.47 16.65 -37.47
C GLU A 26 -1.09 18.12 -37.68
N LYS A 27 -1.68 18.80 -38.68
CA LYS A 27 -1.43 20.24 -38.94
C LYS A 27 -1.80 21.11 -37.72
N ARG A 28 -2.80 20.69 -36.94
CA ARG A 28 -3.26 21.38 -35.72
C ARG A 28 -2.53 20.93 -34.45
N ASN A 29 -1.52 20.08 -34.52
CA ASN A 29 -0.82 19.48 -33.37
C ASN A 29 -1.77 18.79 -32.36
N LYS A 30 -2.89 18.22 -32.82
CA LYS A 30 -3.91 17.55 -31.98
C LYS A 30 -3.83 16.02 -32.01
N LEU A 31 -2.77 15.45 -32.57
CA LEU A 31 -2.65 13.99 -32.75
C LEU A 31 -2.63 13.25 -31.42
N GLN A 32 -1.82 13.71 -30.45
CA GLN A 32 -1.76 13.14 -29.10
C GLN A 32 -3.12 13.18 -28.41
N TYR A 33 -3.85 14.30 -28.52
CA TYR A 33 -5.19 14.42 -27.95
C TYR A 33 -6.16 13.39 -28.53
N ARG A 34 -6.14 13.17 -29.86
CA ARG A 34 -7.01 12.21 -30.52
C ARG A 34 -6.64 10.77 -30.16
N LEU A 35 -5.35 10.42 -30.15
CA LEU A 35 -4.85 9.13 -29.69
C LEU A 35 -5.30 8.84 -28.26
N SER A 36 -5.19 9.82 -27.37
CA SER A 36 -5.60 9.67 -25.96
C SER A 36 -7.11 9.44 -25.77
N LYS A 37 -7.94 9.80 -26.77
CA LYS A 37 -9.38 9.47 -26.78
C LYS A 37 -9.67 8.06 -27.28
N CYS A 38 -8.79 7.52 -28.12
CA CYS A 38 -8.87 6.15 -28.64
C CYS A 38 -8.14 5.15 -27.73
N GLY A 39 -7.58 5.60 -26.59
CA GLY A 39 -6.86 4.74 -25.66
C GLY A 39 -5.41 4.47 -26.07
N TYR A 40 -4.76 5.38 -26.79
CA TYR A 40 -3.35 5.30 -27.17
C TYR A 40 -2.59 6.58 -26.80
N ASP A 41 -1.29 6.45 -26.59
CA ASP A 41 -0.34 7.56 -26.41
C ASP A 41 0.70 7.52 -27.54
N LEU A 42 1.06 8.68 -28.09
CA LEU A 42 2.13 8.83 -29.07
C LEU A 42 3.47 8.80 -28.32
N VAL A 43 4.29 7.79 -28.61
CA VAL A 43 5.63 7.63 -28.05
C VAL A 43 6.63 8.42 -28.89
N ASP A 44 6.61 8.22 -30.20
CA ASP A 44 7.55 8.88 -31.11
C ASP A 44 6.97 9.01 -32.53
N LYS A 45 7.56 9.93 -33.31
CA LYS A 45 7.24 10.16 -34.71
C LYS A 45 8.52 10.51 -35.47
N TYR A 46 8.94 9.60 -36.35
CA TYR A 46 10.11 9.82 -37.20
C TYR A 46 9.81 9.51 -38.67
N ARG A 47 10.73 9.92 -39.55
CA ARG A 47 10.63 9.66 -40.99
C ARG A 47 11.61 8.55 -41.35
N GLU A 48 11.09 7.51 -42.00
CA GLU A 48 11.87 6.39 -42.52
C GLU A 48 11.69 6.37 -44.05
N GLY A 49 12.73 6.83 -44.76
CA GLY A 49 12.65 7.09 -46.21
C GLY A 49 11.58 8.12 -46.58
N ASN A 50 10.60 7.72 -47.39
CA ASN A 50 9.48 8.57 -47.82
C ASN A 50 8.20 8.44 -46.97
N LYS A 51 8.25 7.70 -45.85
CA LYS A 51 7.09 7.48 -44.98
C LYS A 51 7.32 8.05 -43.58
N TYR A 52 6.25 8.51 -42.95
CA TYR A 52 6.22 8.82 -41.52
C TYR A 52 5.80 7.57 -40.76
N ILE A 53 6.59 7.21 -39.76
CA ILE A 53 6.31 6.12 -38.83
C ILE A 53 5.92 6.74 -37.48
N TYR A 54 4.84 6.23 -36.91
CA TYR A 54 4.31 6.65 -35.63
C TYR A 54 4.46 5.47 -34.69
N VAL A 55 5.10 5.71 -33.55
CA VAL A 55 5.21 4.74 -32.47
C VAL A 55 4.12 5.08 -31.48
N ILE A 56 3.11 4.22 -31.36
CA ILE A 56 2.00 4.41 -30.42
C ILE A 56 1.96 3.28 -29.40
N ARG A 57 1.50 3.59 -28.19
CA ARG A 57 1.37 2.67 -27.07
C ARG A 57 -0.05 2.72 -26.53
N GLU A 58 -0.63 1.59 -26.13
CA GLU A 58 -1.94 1.62 -25.47
C GLU A 58 -1.84 2.39 -24.14
N SER A 59 -2.85 3.23 -23.90
CA SER A 59 -2.93 4.11 -22.75
C SER A 59 -3.75 3.45 -21.66
N ASN A 60 -3.18 3.37 -20.45
CA ASN A 60 -3.89 2.87 -19.28
C ASN A 60 -4.94 3.83 -18.70
N LYS A 61 -5.30 4.91 -19.41
CA LYS A 61 -6.17 5.98 -18.92
C LYS A 61 -7.55 5.51 -18.48
N GLU A 62 -8.17 4.60 -19.24
CA GLU A 62 -9.49 4.06 -18.87
C GLU A 62 -9.40 3.15 -17.64
N ILE A 63 -8.33 2.37 -17.50
CA ILE A 63 -8.08 1.56 -16.30
C ILE A 63 -7.87 2.46 -15.07
N LYS A 64 -7.06 3.54 -15.21
CA LYS A 64 -6.88 4.55 -14.15
C LYS A 64 -8.21 5.15 -13.71
N LYS A 65 -9.11 5.48 -14.65
CA LYS A 65 -10.45 5.99 -14.33
C LYS A 65 -11.30 4.97 -13.59
N LYS A 66 -11.32 3.70 -14.03
CA LYS A 66 -12.07 2.62 -13.35
C LYS A 66 -11.59 2.44 -11.91
N ILE A 67 -10.27 2.33 -11.71
CA ILE A 67 -9.68 2.21 -10.37
C ILE A 67 -9.98 3.44 -9.51
N ASN A 68 -9.86 4.65 -10.06
CA ASN A 68 -10.21 5.87 -9.34
C ASN A 68 -11.69 5.88 -8.92
N LYS A 69 -12.61 5.52 -9.81
CA LYS A 69 -14.04 5.46 -9.51
C LYS A 69 -14.35 4.42 -8.42
N MET A 70 -13.69 3.27 -8.44
CA MET A 70 -13.93 2.22 -7.46
C MET A 70 -13.32 2.55 -6.09
N TYR A 71 -12.10 3.07 -6.06
CA TYR A 71 -11.29 3.20 -4.84
C TYR A 71 -11.01 4.64 -4.39
N HIS A 72 -11.58 5.63 -5.10
CA HIS A 72 -11.41 7.06 -4.83
C HIS A 72 -9.93 7.46 -4.71
N THR A 73 -9.12 6.99 -5.68
CA THR A 73 -7.68 7.20 -5.77
C THR A 73 -7.25 7.64 -7.16
N ASN A 74 -6.54 8.76 -7.23
CA ASN A 74 -5.92 9.25 -8.45
C ASN A 74 -4.49 8.71 -8.66
N ARG A 75 -3.94 7.95 -7.70
CA ARG A 75 -2.59 7.38 -7.72
C ARG A 75 -2.66 5.87 -7.99
N THR A 76 -3.10 5.50 -9.19
CA THR A 76 -3.31 4.10 -9.58
C THR A 76 -2.09 3.23 -9.35
N ASP A 77 -0.90 3.64 -9.81
CA ASP A 77 0.35 2.87 -9.65
C ASP A 77 0.63 2.50 -8.19
N LYS A 78 0.48 3.48 -7.29
CA LYS A 78 0.74 3.31 -5.85
C LYS A 78 -0.34 2.46 -5.18
N PHE A 79 -1.60 2.62 -5.61
CA PHE A 79 -2.69 1.79 -5.14
C PHE A 79 -2.50 0.32 -5.54
N ILE A 80 -1.99 0.06 -6.74
CA ILE A 80 -1.70 -1.30 -7.21
C ILE A 80 -0.63 -1.96 -6.34
N ASN A 81 0.47 -1.25 -6.05
CA ASN A 81 1.49 -1.79 -5.17
C ASN A 81 0.92 -2.11 -3.77
N TYR A 82 0.16 -1.17 -3.20
CA TYR A 82 -0.56 -1.38 -1.95
C TYR A 82 -1.49 -2.60 -2.01
N PHE A 83 -2.30 -2.74 -3.06
CA PHE A 83 -3.28 -3.81 -3.21
C PHE A 83 -2.58 -5.18 -3.27
N ASN A 84 -1.48 -5.27 -4.03
CA ASN A 84 -0.68 -6.48 -4.11
C ASN A 84 -0.10 -6.84 -2.73
N ILE A 85 0.55 -5.90 -2.05
CA ILE A 85 1.09 -6.13 -0.70
C ILE A 85 -0.01 -6.59 0.26
N ARG A 86 -1.17 -5.93 0.23
CA ARG A 86 -2.26 -6.19 1.18
C ARG A 86 -2.94 -7.54 0.95
N THR A 87 -2.92 -8.05 -0.27
CA THR A 87 -3.64 -9.28 -0.65
C THR A 87 -2.80 -10.55 -0.53
N ILE A 88 -1.51 -10.43 -0.21
CA ILE A 88 -0.59 -11.55 0.08
C ILE A 88 -0.78 -12.10 1.52
N GLU A 89 -1.56 -11.41 2.38
CA GLU A 89 -1.88 -11.82 3.76
C GLU A 89 -0.68 -11.89 4.74
N GLU A 90 0.46 -11.33 4.34
CA GLU A 90 1.65 -11.22 5.19
C GLU A 90 1.51 -10.16 6.30
N PRO A 91 2.15 -10.37 7.46
CA PRO A 91 2.17 -9.41 8.55
C PRO A 91 3.04 -8.19 8.19
N LYS A 92 2.42 -7.15 7.63
CA LYS A 92 3.07 -5.85 7.43
C LYS A 92 2.37 -4.73 8.21
N THR A 93 3.16 -3.90 8.86
CA THR A 93 2.70 -2.67 9.52
C THR A 93 2.22 -1.66 8.49
N ILE A 94 1.35 -0.74 8.92
CA ILE A 94 0.90 0.37 8.07
C ILE A 94 2.09 1.21 7.58
N LYS A 95 3.13 1.35 8.42
CA LYS A 95 4.33 2.12 8.11
C LYS A 95 5.18 1.47 7.01
N GLU A 96 5.39 0.16 7.08
CA GLU A 96 6.11 -0.60 6.04
C GLU A 96 5.37 -0.53 4.70
N ILE A 97 4.05 -0.77 4.70
CA ILE A 97 3.23 -0.70 3.49
C ILE A 97 3.28 0.72 2.89
N ALA A 98 3.23 1.75 3.73
CA ALA A 98 3.33 3.15 3.33
C ALA A 98 4.68 3.46 2.65
N GLN A 99 5.78 2.95 3.20
CA GLN A 99 7.13 3.07 2.64
C GLN A 99 7.24 2.35 1.29
N GLU A 100 6.86 1.08 1.22
CA GLU A 100 6.93 0.28 -0.01
C GLU A 100 6.04 0.86 -1.12
N SER A 101 4.85 1.35 -0.75
CA SER A 101 3.90 1.94 -1.71
C SER A 101 4.16 3.43 -2.00
N ASN A 102 5.15 4.04 -1.35
CA ASN A 102 5.49 5.47 -1.46
C ASN A 102 4.27 6.40 -1.26
N VAL A 103 3.49 6.17 -0.20
CA VAL A 103 2.33 6.97 0.20
C VAL A 103 2.31 7.23 1.70
N GLY A 104 1.53 8.20 2.16
CA GLY A 104 1.37 8.44 3.60
C GLY A 104 0.50 7.38 4.28
N GLU A 105 0.76 7.13 5.56
CA GLU A 105 0.01 6.16 6.38
C GLU A 105 -1.51 6.40 6.39
N LYS A 106 -1.94 7.67 6.39
CA LYS A 106 -3.36 8.04 6.30
C LYS A 106 -4.03 7.51 5.03
N THR A 107 -3.30 7.46 3.92
CA THR A 107 -3.80 6.92 2.64
C THR A 107 -3.98 5.41 2.73
N ILE A 108 -3.02 4.71 3.36
CA ILE A 108 -3.14 3.26 3.61
C ILE A 108 -4.38 2.95 4.46
N ILE A 109 -4.61 3.71 5.53
CA ILE A 109 -5.80 3.55 6.38
C ILE A 109 -7.10 3.76 5.57
N LYS A 110 -7.14 4.78 4.71
CA LYS A 110 -8.30 5.04 3.83
C LYS A 110 -8.54 3.87 2.88
N TRP A 111 -7.49 3.33 2.26
CA TRP A 111 -7.62 2.19 1.37
C TRP A 111 -8.02 0.91 2.11
N ASP A 112 -7.46 0.65 3.29
CA ASP A 112 -7.85 -0.48 4.16
C ASP A 112 -9.35 -0.44 4.47
N ASN A 113 -9.90 0.75 4.79
CA ASN A 113 -11.32 0.92 5.04
C ASN A 113 -12.14 0.69 3.75
N THR A 114 -11.69 1.23 2.63
CA THR A 114 -12.36 1.04 1.33
C THR A 114 -12.42 -0.43 0.91
N LEU A 115 -11.35 -1.19 1.13
CA LEU A 115 -11.30 -2.63 0.84
C LEU A 115 -12.19 -3.43 1.79
N GLN A 116 -12.30 -3.03 3.06
CA GLN A 116 -13.25 -3.62 4.03
C GLN A 116 -14.70 -3.37 3.63
N ASP A 117 -15.04 -2.13 3.25
CA ASP A 117 -16.40 -1.75 2.84
C ASP A 117 -16.85 -2.55 1.61
N LYS A 118 -15.91 -2.81 0.69
CA LYS A 118 -16.12 -3.65 -0.49
C LYS A 118 -16.03 -5.15 -0.19
N ARG A 119 -15.86 -5.53 1.07
CA ARG A 119 -15.71 -6.92 1.54
C ARG A 119 -14.57 -7.69 0.87
N ILE A 120 -13.58 -6.99 0.30
CA ILE A 120 -12.39 -7.60 -0.32
C ILE A 120 -11.45 -8.13 0.76
N ILE A 121 -11.36 -7.40 1.88
CA ILE A 121 -10.63 -7.86 3.07
C ILE A 121 -11.56 -7.83 4.28
N SER A 122 -11.31 -8.69 5.26
CA SER A 122 -12.00 -8.73 6.55
C SER A 122 -10.98 -8.75 7.67
N LYS A 123 -11.27 -8.07 8.79
CA LYS A 123 -10.38 -8.09 9.96
C LYS A 123 -10.38 -9.49 10.57
N ASP A 124 -9.20 -10.08 10.68
CA ASP A 124 -8.97 -11.44 11.20
C ASP A 124 -8.07 -11.40 12.45
N GLY A 125 -8.26 -10.38 13.28
CA GLY A 125 -7.50 -10.19 14.53
C GLY A 125 -6.15 -9.50 14.35
N PHE A 126 -5.14 -9.97 15.07
CA PHE A 126 -3.82 -9.36 15.13
C PHE A 126 -2.72 -10.44 15.18
N TYR A 127 -1.62 -10.17 14.50
CA TYR A 127 -0.32 -10.80 14.78
C TYR A 127 0.35 -10.04 15.92
N TYR A 128 1.09 -10.75 16.77
CA TYR A 128 1.79 -10.16 17.91
C TYR A 128 3.29 -10.42 17.76
N PHE A 129 4.09 -9.39 17.99
CA PHE A 129 5.54 -9.45 17.81
C PHE A 129 6.25 -8.89 19.02
N LYS A 130 7.45 -9.41 19.27
CA LYS A 130 8.45 -8.88 20.20
C LYS A 130 9.66 -8.43 19.40
N LEU A 131 10.09 -7.19 19.64
CA LEU A 131 11.36 -6.64 19.18
C LEU A 131 12.36 -6.71 20.34
N ASP A 132 13.46 -7.41 20.12
CA ASP A 132 14.64 -7.33 20.98
C ASP A 132 15.54 -6.20 20.46
N LYS A 133 15.77 -5.16 21.25
CA LYS A 133 16.56 -3.99 20.85
C LYS A 133 18.06 -4.24 20.87
N THR A 134 18.51 -5.20 21.67
CA THR A 134 19.92 -5.59 21.78
C THR A 134 20.39 -6.28 20.51
N GLU A 135 19.57 -7.19 19.98
CA GLU A 135 19.90 -7.93 18.75
C GLU A 135 19.24 -7.35 17.48
N GLY A 136 18.23 -6.49 17.64
CA GLY A 136 17.41 -5.98 16.53
C GLY A 136 16.47 -7.04 15.95
N THR A 137 16.27 -8.17 16.64
CA THR A 137 15.49 -9.31 16.15
C THR A 137 14.00 -9.13 16.44
N ILE A 138 13.18 -9.42 15.44
CA ILE A 138 11.71 -9.44 15.56
C ILE A 138 11.26 -10.90 15.55
N SER A 139 10.49 -11.29 16.56
CA SER A 139 9.92 -12.64 16.67
C SER A 139 8.41 -12.56 16.91
N GLU A 140 7.67 -13.47 16.28
CA GLU A 140 6.24 -13.63 16.55
C GLU A 140 6.03 -14.24 17.95
N ILE A 141 5.05 -13.73 18.68
CA ILE A 141 4.68 -14.19 20.04
C ILE A 141 3.19 -14.48 20.11
N CYS A 142 2.75 -15.19 21.15
CA CYS A 142 1.32 -15.39 21.35
C CYS A 142 0.63 -14.17 21.97
N LYS A 143 -0.71 -14.16 21.92
CA LYS A 143 -1.54 -13.09 22.48
C LYS A 143 -1.37 -12.96 23.99
N GLU A 144 -1.17 -14.08 24.67
CA GLU A 144 -1.01 -14.19 26.11
C GLU A 144 0.30 -13.54 26.56
N GLU A 145 1.40 -13.81 25.85
CA GLU A 145 2.70 -13.16 26.05
C GLU A 145 2.62 -11.64 25.81
N TYR A 146 1.95 -11.22 24.74
CA TYR A 146 1.73 -9.79 24.48
C TYR A 146 0.97 -9.13 25.64
N LYS A 147 -0.10 -9.76 26.13
CA LYS A 147 -0.87 -9.24 27.28
C LYS A 147 -0.03 -9.19 28.54
N ALA A 148 0.77 -10.23 28.81
CA ALA A 148 1.66 -10.28 29.97
C ALA A 148 2.67 -9.14 29.93
N TYR A 149 3.32 -8.89 28.78
CA TYR A 149 4.24 -7.76 28.60
C TYR A 149 3.61 -6.41 28.98
N TRP A 150 2.42 -6.11 28.44
CA TRP A 150 1.76 -4.83 28.72
C TRP A 150 1.24 -4.73 30.15
N LYS A 151 0.80 -5.84 30.76
CA LYS A 151 0.43 -5.89 32.19
C LYS A 151 1.64 -5.59 33.07
N SER A 152 2.78 -6.21 32.81
CA SER A 152 4.03 -5.98 33.52
C SER A 152 4.53 -4.54 33.35
N LYS A 153 4.41 -3.97 32.16
CA LYS A 153 4.76 -2.57 31.90
C LYS A 153 3.86 -1.58 32.64
N ALA A 154 2.55 -1.83 32.69
CA ALA A 154 1.61 -1.03 33.47
C ALA A 154 1.91 -1.11 34.97
N TYR A 155 2.26 -2.30 35.47
CA TYR A 155 2.67 -2.51 36.85
C TYR A 155 3.92 -1.71 37.22
N LEU A 156 4.95 -1.68 36.36
CA LEU A 156 6.13 -0.83 36.58
C LEU A 156 5.79 0.66 36.66
N GLY A 157 4.87 1.14 35.82
CA GLY A 157 4.37 2.51 35.88
C GLY A 157 3.68 2.82 37.21
N ALA A 158 2.77 1.94 37.65
CA ALA A 158 2.08 2.07 38.92
C ALA A 158 3.06 2.03 40.12
N PHE A 159 4.07 1.17 40.05
CA PHE A 159 5.10 1.10 41.08
C PHE A 159 5.97 2.37 41.12
N ALA A 160 6.33 2.94 39.97
CA ALA A 160 7.06 4.21 39.92
C ALA A 160 6.24 5.35 40.55
N GLU A 161 4.91 5.36 40.38
CA GLU A 161 4.03 6.32 41.02
C GLU A 161 3.96 6.12 42.55
N LEU A 162 3.84 4.88 43.02
CA LEU A 162 3.89 4.56 44.45
C LEU A 162 5.23 4.97 45.08
N ARG A 163 6.34 4.71 44.40
CA ARG A 163 7.67 5.16 44.84
C ARG A 163 7.72 6.69 44.97
N ARG A 164 7.12 7.43 44.04
CA ARG A 164 7.03 8.89 44.11
C ARG A 164 6.21 9.35 45.33
N LYS A 165 5.05 8.73 45.59
CA LYS A 165 4.21 9.04 46.77
C LYS A 165 4.94 8.76 48.08
N TYR A 166 5.70 7.66 48.14
CA TYR A 166 6.56 7.36 49.28
C TYR A 166 7.63 8.43 49.50
N MET A 167 8.33 8.85 48.44
CA MET A 167 9.34 9.91 48.53
C MET A 167 8.75 11.28 48.96
N GLN A 168 7.46 11.48 48.73
CA GLN A 168 6.71 12.67 49.17
C GLN A 168 6.11 12.53 50.58
N GLY A 169 6.30 11.37 51.23
CA GLY A 169 5.76 11.08 52.56
C GLY A 169 4.27 10.78 52.60
N GLU A 170 3.63 10.55 51.44
CA GLU A 170 2.18 10.32 51.33
C GLU A 170 1.77 8.88 51.69
N ILE A 171 2.71 7.93 51.64
CA ILE A 171 2.49 6.51 51.99
C ILE A 171 3.66 5.98 52.83
N SER A 172 3.42 4.94 53.61
CA SER A 172 4.41 4.29 54.48
C SER A 172 5.31 3.30 53.73
N LEU A 173 6.47 2.98 54.33
CA LEU A 173 7.40 1.98 53.79
C LEU A 173 6.76 0.58 53.69
N THR A 174 5.88 0.23 54.64
CA THR A 174 5.19 -1.06 54.68
C THR A 174 4.22 -1.21 53.51
N GLU A 175 3.50 -0.14 53.14
CA GLU A 175 2.61 -0.12 51.97
C GLU A 175 3.40 -0.26 50.66
N LEU A 176 4.59 0.35 50.58
CA LEU A 176 5.48 0.20 49.43
C LEU A 176 6.00 -1.25 49.31
N GLN A 177 6.39 -1.88 50.44
CA GLN A 177 6.94 -3.24 50.48
C GLN A 177 5.90 -4.33 50.20
N LEU A 178 4.66 -4.16 50.65
CA LEU A 178 3.54 -5.06 50.31
C LEU A 178 3.27 -5.10 48.80
N THR A 179 3.65 -4.03 48.09
CA THR A 179 3.50 -3.89 46.64
C THR A 179 4.79 -4.17 45.88
N SER A 180 5.91 -4.51 46.55
CA SER A 180 7.23 -4.61 45.91
C SER A 180 7.58 -6.00 45.36
N GLY A 181 6.59 -6.81 44.99
CA GLY A 181 6.83 -8.17 44.47
C GLY A 181 7.60 -8.19 43.15
N ASP A 182 8.70 -8.97 43.10
CA ASP A 182 9.56 -9.33 41.97
C ASP A 182 9.81 -8.26 40.88
N ILE A 183 9.86 -6.99 41.28
CA ILE A 183 10.05 -5.86 40.36
C ILE A 183 11.36 -5.99 39.59
N SER A 184 12.43 -6.45 40.23
CA SER A 184 13.73 -6.68 39.57
C SER A 184 13.65 -7.73 38.46
N VAL A 185 12.82 -8.76 38.64
CA VAL A 185 12.57 -9.80 37.62
C VAL A 185 11.73 -9.23 36.48
N ILE A 186 10.73 -8.41 36.80
CA ILE A 186 9.89 -7.75 35.79
C ILE A 186 10.71 -6.75 34.96
N ILE A 187 11.60 -5.98 35.59
CA ILE A 187 12.48 -5.03 34.90
C ILE A 187 13.38 -5.78 33.92
N SER A 188 14.09 -6.83 34.37
CA SER A 188 14.98 -7.59 33.50
C SER A 188 14.25 -8.34 32.36
N MET A 189 12.99 -8.73 32.57
CA MET A 189 12.15 -9.32 31.52
C MET A 189 11.69 -8.31 30.45
N LEU A 190 11.58 -7.02 30.81
CA LEU A 190 11.11 -5.95 29.92
C LEU A 190 12.23 -5.12 29.31
N GLU A 191 13.41 -5.13 29.93
CA GLU A 191 14.60 -4.43 29.49
C GLU A 191 14.95 -4.82 28.06
N ASP A 192 15.21 -3.81 27.24
CA ASP A 192 15.48 -3.91 25.80
C ASP A 192 14.46 -4.65 24.95
N LYS A 193 13.26 -4.94 25.47
CA LYS A 193 12.18 -5.60 24.71
C LYS A 193 11.02 -4.67 24.46
N TYR A 194 10.46 -4.71 23.25
CA TYR A 194 9.26 -3.99 22.88
C TYR A 194 8.26 -4.89 22.15
N CYS A 195 7.06 -5.04 22.71
CA CYS A 195 6.00 -5.81 22.05
C CYS A 195 5.06 -4.90 21.26
N PHE A 196 4.71 -5.28 20.03
CA PHE A 196 3.73 -4.58 19.19
C PHE A 196 2.79 -5.58 18.52
N LYS A 197 1.71 -5.06 17.94
CA LYS A 197 0.72 -5.88 17.22
C LYS A 197 0.46 -5.31 15.83
N VAL A 198 0.26 -6.19 14.87
CA VAL A 198 -0.04 -5.86 13.47
C VAL A 198 -1.43 -6.38 13.15
N LYS A 199 -2.25 -5.57 12.47
CA LYS A 199 -3.60 -5.99 12.08
C LYS A 199 -3.52 -7.13 11.07
N LYS A 200 -4.18 -8.24 11.39
CA LYS A 200 -4.35 -9.38 10.48
C LYS A 200 -5.62 -9.17 9.68
N TYR A 201 -5.51 -9.39 8.38
CA TYR A 201 -6.65 -9.32 7.47
C TYR A 201 -6.72 -10.61 6.68
N LYS A 202 -7.95 -11.09 6.50
CA LYS A 202 -8.27 -12.19 5.60
C LYS A 202 -8.79 -11.64 4.29
N VAL A 203 -8.28 -12.13 3.17
CA VAL A 203 -8.73 -11.75 1.83
C VAL A 203 -9.93 -12.61 1.44
N ASN A 204 -11.01 -11.95 1.05
CA ASN A 204 -12.17 -12.61 0.46
C ASN A 204 -12.08 -12.44 -1.06
N ARG A 205 -11.90 -13.54 -1.77
CA ARG A 205 -11.84 -13.59 -3.25
C ARG A 205 -13.24 -13.51 -3.85
N ASN A 206 -13.91 -12.38 -3.62
CA ASN A 206 -15.22 -12.09 -4.19
C ASN A 206 -15.09 -11.55 -5.63
N GLU A 207 -16.22 -11.36 -6.32
CA GLU A 207 -16.24 -10.85 -7.71
C GLU A 207 -15.52 -9.50 -7.86
N ILE A 208 -15.60 -8.64 -6.84
CA ILE A 208 -14.94 -7.32 -6.86
C ILE A 208 -13.41 -7.49 -6.78
N TYR A 209 -12.92 -8.43 -5.97
CA TYR A 209 -11.51 -8.77 -5.90
C TYR A 209 -11.00 -9.25 -7.26
N GLU A 210 -11.68 -10.22 -7.87
CA GLU A 210 -11.30 -10.78 -9.18
C GLU A 210 -11.33 -9.71 -10.28
N HIS A 211 -12.38 -8.87 -10.30
CA HIS A 211 -12.45 -7.74 -11.23
C HIS A 211 -11.27 -6.78 -11.05
N THR A 212 -10.88 -6.52 -9.80
CA THR A 212 -9.77 -5.62 -9.50
C THR A 212 -8.43 -6.24 -9.88
N ARG A 213 -8.22 -7.54 -9.61
CA ARG A 213 -7.04 -8.27 -10.08
C ARG A 213 -6.91 -8.21 -11.59
N ASN A 214 -7.99 -8.44 -12.34
CA ASN A 214 -7.98 -8.34 -13.80
C ASN A 214 -7.60 -6.93 -14.28
N LEU A 215 -8.17 -5.87 -13.69
CA LEU A 215 -7.79 -4.49 -14.01
C LEU A 215 -6.33 -4.19 -13.70
N ILE A 216 -5.80 -4.74 -12.61
CA ILE A 216 -4.39 -4.60 -12.21
C ILE A 216 -3.48 -5.32 -13.21
N ASP A 217 -3.82 -6.55 -13.58
CA ASP A 217 -3.02 -7.34 -14.51
C ASP A 217 -3.01 -6.70 -15.91
N GLU A 218 -4.15 -6.18 -16.38
CA GLU A 218 -4.23 -5.37 -17.60
C GLU A 218 -3.36 -4.10 -17.50
N TYR A 219 -3.42 -3.40 -16.37
CA TYR A 219 -2.62 -2.20 -16.13
C TYR A 219 -1.12 -2.50 -16.18
N GLN A 220 -0.67 -3.55 -15.47
CA GLN A 220 0.73 -3.93 -15.35
C GLN A 220 1.29 -4.47 -16.67
N LYS A 221 0.50 -5.22 -17.45
CA LYS A 221 0.82 -5.56 -18.85
C LYS A 221 1.05 -4.30 -19.69
N GLY A 222 0.33 -3.22 -19.38
CA GLY A 222 0.47 -1.89 -19.98
C GLY A 222 1.62 -1.01 -19.44
N VAL A 223 2.36 -1.42 -18.41
CA VAL A 223 3.37 -0.59 -17.72
C VAL A 223 4.81 -1.11 -17.89
N ILE A 224 5.06 -2.17 -18.69
CA ILE A 224 6.41 -2.78 -18.78
C ILE A 224 7.50 -1.71 -18.80
N LEU A 225 8.24 -1.77 -17.69
CA LEU A 225 9.10 -0.77 -17.11
C LEU A 225 10.13 -0.31 -18.14
N GLU A 226 10.32 1.00 -18.23
CA GLU A 226 11.62 1.53 -18.61
C GLU A 226 12.64 0.95 -17.62
N GLY A 227 13.40 -0.01 -18.10
CA GLY A 227 14.64 -0.51 -17.52
C GLY A 227 15.70 -0.44 -18.59
#